data_AF-J9RBQ5-F1
#
_entry.id   AF-J9RBQ5-F1
#
_cell.length_a   1.000
_cell.length_b   1.000
_cell.length_c   1.000
_cell.angle_alpha   90.00
_cell.angle_beta   90.00
_cell.angle_gamma   90.00
#
_symmetry.space_group_name_H-M   'P 1'
#
loop_
_entity.id
_entity.type
_entity.pdbx_description
1 polymer ?
#
loop_
_entity_poly.entity_id
_entity_poly.type
_entity_poly.pdbx_seq_one_letter_code
_entity_poly.pdbx_strand_id
1 'polypeptide(L)' 'MKDEDAGEIPVAFVKKSENSQVTEEEIIQYISKQVIYYKKIKRVFFVEAIPKAPSGKILRKNLRERLAGGLQK' A
#
# COMPACT_ATOMS: atom_id res chain seq x y z
N MET A 1 -5.97 0.72 6.45
CA MET A 1 -7.32 0.91 5.88
C MET A 1 -8.31 0.52 6.95
N LYS A 2 -9.44 1.23 7.08
CA LYS A 2 -10.44 0.87 8.09
C LYS A 2 -11.02 -0.51 7.78
N ASP A 3 -11.22 -1.30 8.82
CA ASP A 3 -11.73 -2.66 8.76
C ASP A 3 -12.72 -2.82 9.92
N GLU A 4 -13.86 -3.47 9.68
CA GLU A 4 -14.93 -3.56 10.68
C GLU A 4 -14.52 -4.42 11.88
N ASP A 5 -13.75 -5.48 11.64
CA ASP A 5 -13.35 -6.44 12.66
C ASP A 5 -12.01 -6.08 13.31
N ALA A 6 -11.04 -5.65 12.51
CA ALA A 6 -9.68 -5.36 12.97
C ALA A 6 -9.44 -3.89 13.34
N GLY A 7 -10.40 -3.01 13.09
CA GLY A 7 -10.27 -1.56 13.20
C GLY A 7 -9.41 -0.96 12.07
N GLU A 8 -8.15 -1.41 11.96
CA GLU A 8 -7.26 -1.09 10.85
C GLU A 8 -6.49 -2.30 10.33
N ILE A 9 -6.35 -2.38 9.00
CA ILE A 9 -5.51 -3.38 8.33
C ILE A 9 -4.30 -2.78 7.59
N PRO A 10 -3.15 -3.50 7.55
CA PRO A 10 -1.98 -3.07 6.79
C PRO A 10 -2.23 -3.07 5.28
N VAL A 11 -1.80 -2.00 4.62
CA VAL A 11 -1.85 -1.84 3.16
C VAL A 11 -0.53 -1.28 2.65
N ALA A 12 -0.23 -1.50 1.37
CA ALA A 12 0.96 -0.96 0.71
C ALA A 12 0.59 -0.04 -0.44
N PHE A 13 1.43 0.97 -0.66
CA PHE A 13 1.43 1.80 -1.87
C PHE A 13 2.73 1.52 -2.63
N VAL A 14 2.60 1.13 -3.90
CA VAL A 14 3.73 0.66 -4.70
C VAL A 14 3.76 1.42 -6.01
N LYS A 15 4.89 2.07 -6.31
CA LYS A 15 5.20 2.52 -7.66
C LYS A 15 5.93 1.37 -8.36
N LYS A 16 5.35 0.85 -9.45
CA LYS A 16 6.02 -0.14 -10.28
C LYS A 16 7.20 0.48 -11.03
N SER A 17 8.26 -0.29 -11.22
CA SER A 17 9.28 0.04 -12.22
C SER A 17 8.66 0.00 -13.61
N GLU A 18 9.27 0.70 -14.55
CA GLU A 18 8.84 0.66 -15.95
C GLU A 18 8.80 -0.79 -16.47
N ASN A 19 7.73 -1.12 -17.20
CA ASN A 19 7.44 -2.45 -17.75
C ASN A 19 7.25 -3.60 -16.73
N SER A 20 7.22 -3.31 -15.43
CA SER A 20 6.99 -4.34 -14.41
C SER A 20 5.55 -4.87 -14.46
N GLN A 21 5.42 -6.19 -14.57
CA GLN A 21 4.13 -6.89 -14.55
C GLN A 21 3.73 -7.41 -13.16
N VAL A 22 4.45 -6.98 -12.10
CA VAL A 22 4.19 -7.48 -10.74
C VAL A 22 2.74 -7.23 -10.31
N THR A 23 2.11 -8.23 -9.75
CA THR A 23 0.70 -8.22 -9.32
C THR A 23 0.58 -7.92 -7.83
N GLU A 24 -0.64 -7.59 -7.39
CA GLU A 24 -0.93 -7.42 -5.97
C GLU A 24 -0.70 -8.73 -5.20
N GLU A 25 -1.13 -9.85 -5.78
CA GLU A 25 -1.02 -11.19 -5.20
C GLU A 25 0.44 -11.58 -4.97
N GLU A 26 1.30 -11.36 -5.96
CA GLU A 26 2.74 -11.66 -5.85
C GLU A 26 3.40 -10.88 -4.70
N ILE A 27 3.06 -9.59 -4.55
CA ILE A 27 3.59 -8.74 -3.47
C ILE A 27 3.09 -9.21 -2.11
N ILE A 28 1.78 -9.48 -1.98
CA ILE A 28 1.18 -9.97 -0.74
C ILE A 28 1.80 -11.31 -0.35
N GLN A 29 1.94 -12.24 -1.30
CA GLN A 29 2.54 -13.54 -1.06
C GLN A 29 4.02 -13.43 -0.65
N TYR A 30 4.79 -12.57 -1.31
CA TYR A 30 6.19 -12.33 -1.00
C TYR A 30 6.36 -11.82 0.44
N ILE A 31 5.61 -10.80 0.83
CA ILE A 31 5.68 -10.23 2.19
C ILE A 31 5.13 -11.21 3.23
N SER A 32 4.08 -11.97 2.90
CA SER A 32 3.47 -12.93 3.84
C SER A 32 4.41 -14.02 4.31
N LYS A 33 5.50 -14.30 3.58
CA LYS A 33 6.55 -15.25 3.98
C LYS A 33 7.56 -14.65 4.97
N GLN A 34 7.60 -13.32 5.09
CA GLN A 34 8.60 -12.59 5.90
C GLN A 34 8.02 -12.05 7.20
N VAL A 35 6.68 -12.03 7.33
CA VAL A 35 6.00 -11.45 8.47
C VAL A 35 4.93 -12.39 9.04
N ILE A 36 4.70 -12.27 10.33
CA ILE A 36 3.62 -12.95 11.06
C ILE A 36 2.23 -12.50 10.60
N TYR A 37 1.22 -13.33 10.85
CA TYR A 37 -0.15 -13.21 10.32
C TYR A 37 -0.75 -11.79 10.37
N TYR A 38 -0.70 -11.13 11.52
CA TYR A 38 -1.33 -9.82 11.70
C TYR A 38 -0.55 -8.64 11.08
N LYS A 39 0.69 -8.88 10.62
CA LYS A 39 1.49 -7.90 9.88
C LYS A 39 1.38 -8.07 8.36
N LYS A 40 0.66 -9.10 7.90
CA LYS A 40 0.48 -9.35 6.47
C LYS A 40 -0.28 -8.20 5.82
N ILE A 41 0.21 -7.75 4.68
CA ILE A 41 -0.44 -6.73 3.86
C ILE A 41 -1.72 -7.33 3.29
N LYS A 42 -2.83 -6.61 3.42
CA LYS A 42 -4.15 -7.05 2.93
C LYS A 42 -4.51 -6.47 1.57
N ARG A 43 -3.94 -5.32 1.22
CA ARG A 43 -4.13 -4.65 -0.06
C ARG A 43 -2.87 -3.96 -0.57
N VAL A 44 -2.69 -3.96 -1.88
CA VAL A 44 -1.64 -3.20 -2.58
C VAL A 44 -2.28 -2.21 -3.54
N PHE A 45 -1.96 -0.94 -3.38
CA PHE A 45 -2.37 0.13 -4.29
C PHE A 45 -1.19 0.50 -5.19
N PHE A 46 -1.34 0.28 -6.49
CA PHE A 46 -0.37 0.78 -7.46
C PHE A 46 -0.59 2.27 -7.69
N VAL A 47 0.49 3.04 -7.62
CA VAL A 47 0.47 4.49 -7.79
C VAL A 47 1.53 4.91 -8.79
N GLU A 48 1.21 5.94 -9.57
CA GLU A 48 2.18 6.53 -10.52
C GLU A 48 3.38 7.15 -9.79
N ALA A 49 3.14 7.72 -8.60
CA ALA A 49 4.16 8.34 -7.79
C ALA A 49 3.88 8.21 -6.28
N ILE A 50 4.97 8.05 -5.52
CA ILE A 50 4.93 8.20 -4.06
C ILE A 50 5.07 9.69 -3.74
N PRO A 51 4.12 10.30 -3.03
CA PRO A 51 4.15 11.73 -2.75
C PRO A 51 5.32 12.04 -1.81
N LYS A 52 6.17 12.97 -2.25
CA LYS A 52 7.36 13.41 -1.52
C LYS A 52 7.38 14.94 -1.43
N ALA A 53 7.87 15.46 -0.32
CA ALA A 53 8.24 16.87 -0.20
C ALA A 53 9.45 17.19 -1.11
N PRO A 54 9.74 18.47 -1.39
CA PRO A 54 10.94 18.87 -2.12
C PRO A 54 12.24 18.33 -1.50
N SER A 55 12.27 18.13 -0.18
CA SER A 55 13.38 17.52 0.55
C SER A 55 13.46 15.98 0.44
N GLY A 56 12.55 15.34 -0.32
CA GLY A 56 12.47 13.89 -0.49
C GLY A 56 11.67 13.13 0.57
N LYS A 57 11.21 13.80 1.64
CA LYS A 57 10.41 13.19 2.71
C LYS A 57 9.08 12.64 2.16
N ILE A 58 8.78 11.38 2.45
CA ILE A 58 7.49 10.76 2.07
C ILE A 58 6.34 11.41 2.85
N LEU A 59 5.33 11.89 2.11
CA LEU A 59 4.14 12.53 2.66
C LEU A 59 3.07 11.48 2.98
N ARG A 60 3.25 10.77 4.10
CA ARG A 60 2.31 9.72 4.55
C ARG A 60 0.87 10.22 4.75
N LYS A 61 0.67 11.50 5.10
CA LYS A 61 -0.66 12.10 5.24
C LYS A 61 -1.46 12.00 3.94
N ASN A 62 -0.85 12.36 2.81
CA ASN A 62 -1.48 12.30 1.49
C ASN A 62 -1.84 10.86 1.11
N LEU A 63 -0.97 9.89 1.43
CA LEU A 63 -1.27 8.47 1.22
C LEU A 63 -2.46 8.00 2.08
N ARG A 64 -2.57 8.46 3.33
CA ARG A 64 -3.72 8.15 4.20
C ARG A 64 -5.02 8.81 3.71
N GLU A 65 -4.96 10.04 3.21
CA GLU A 65 -6.10 10.74 2.63
C GLU A 65 -6.66 9.99 1.43
N ARG A 66 -5.80 9.39 0.58
CA ARG A 66 -6.25 8.54 -0.53
C ARG A 66 -7.05 7.31 -0.06
N LEU A 67 -6.75 6.75 1.11
CA LEU A 67 -7.53 5.65 1.69
C LEU A 67 -8.89 6.12 2.21
N ALA A 68 -8.98 7.36 2.70
CA ALA A 68 -10.21 7.93 3.23
C ALA A 68 -11.15 8.47 2.13
N GLY A 69 -10.58 8.95 1.01
CA GLY A 69 -11.31 9.53 -0.11
C GLY A 69 -11.89 8.53 -1.11
N GLY A 70 -11.82 7.22 -0.82
CA GLY A 70 -12.33 6.18 -1.71
C GLY A 70 -11.50 6.03 -2.98
N LEU A 71 -10.33 5.39 -2.88
CA LEU A 71 -9.68 4.82 -4.06
C LEU A 71 -10.63 3.77 -4.65
N GLN A 72 -11.27 4.11 -5.78
CA GLN A 72 -11.91 3.10 -6.63
C GLN A 72 -10.83 2.13 -7.10
N LYS A 73 -11.21 0.84 -7.08
CA LYS A 73 -10.40 -0.31 -7.51
C LYS A 73 -9.67 -0.07 -8.83
#